data_AF-A0A927PIZ7-F1
#
_entry.id   AF-A0A927PIZ7-F1
#
_cell.length_a   1.000
_cell.length_b   1.000
_cell.length_c   1.000
_cell.angle_alpha   90.00
_cell.angle_beta   90.00
_cell.angle_gamma   90.00
#
_symmetry.space_group_name_H-M   'P 1'
#
loop_
_entity.id
_entity.type
_entity.pdbx_description
1 polymer ?
#
loop_
_entity_poly.entity_id
_entity_poly.type
_entity_poly.pdbx_seq_one_letter_code
_entity_poly.pdbx_strand_id
1 'polypeptide(L)'
;MEFLKDLRLYNWYTIMLLFGIALVASSFAFNITFVDPRHIFGLGLGAATIGLTYIAARKNVRIEEGHGYYQGKVPILTAIHIFILIIGWGVLIVFAGLLLWSLA
;
A
#
# COMPACT_ATOMS: atom_id res chain seq x y z
N MET A 1 -21.85 4.52 -4.89
CA MET A 1 -20.79 3.63 -5.41
C MET A 1 -20.12 4.16 -6.68
N GLU A 2 -20.70 5.13 -7.40
CA GLU A 2 -20.05 5.77 -8.58
C GLU A 2 -18.89 6.70 -8.22
N PHE A 3 -18.95 7.42 -7.10
CA PHE A 3 -17.87 8.32 -6.63
C PHE A 3 -16.52 7.60 -6.46
N LEU A 4 -16.53 6.33 -6.06
CA LEU A 4 -15.32 5.51 -5.91
C LEU A 4 -14.72 5.07 -7.27
N LYS A 5 -15.54 5.00 -8.33
CA LYS A 5 -15.09 4.71 -9.70
C LYS A 5 -14.34 5.91 -10.29
N ASP A 6 -14.82 7.14 -10.04
CA ASP A 6 -14.20 8.38 -10.52
C ASP A 6 -12.88 8.72 -9.82
N LEU A 7 -12.72 8.32 -8.55
CA LEU A 7 -11.49 8.51 -7.76
C LEU A 7 -10.29 7.70 -8.26
N ARG A 8 -10.39 6.98 -9.39
CA ARG A 8 -9.33 6.08 -9.91
C ARG A 8 -8.79 5.15 -8.82
N LEU A 9 -9.66 4.70 -7.90
CA LEU A 9 -9.31 3.74 -6.85
C LEU A 9 -8.66 2.47 -7.42
N TYR A 10 -8.83 2.17 -8.69
CA TYR A 10 -8.07 1.12 -9.38
C TYR A 10 -6.53 1.19 -9.17
N ASN A 11 -5.96 2.34 -8.81
CA ASN A 11 -4.53 2.50 -8.50
C ASN A 11 -4.25 3.00 -7.08
N TRP A 12 -5.19 2.91 -6.13
CA TRP A 12 -4.98 3.39 -4.74
C TRP A 12 -3.74 2.77 -4.09
N TYR A 13 -3.48 1.50 -4.37
CA TYR A 13 -2.33 0.78 -3.85
C TYR A 13 -1.01 1.17 -4.50
N THR A 14 -1.03 1.72 -5.72
CA THR A 14 0.15 2.36 -6.32
C THR A 14 0.48 3.67 -5.63
N ILE A 15 -0.53 4.46 -5.23
CA ILE A 15 -0.34 5.65 -4.41
C ILE A 15 0.24 5.24 -3.04
N MET A 16 -0.32 4.20 -2.42
CA MET A 16 0.15 3.67 -1.14
C MET A 16 1.61 3.21 -1.22
N LEU A 17 2.00 2.57 -2.32
CA LEU A 17 3.38 2.17 -2.56
C LEU A 17 4.32 3.38 -2.68
N LEU A 18 3.97 4.34 -3.53
CA LEU A 18 4.79 5.54 -3.74
C LEU A 18 4.93 6.35 -2.45
N PHE A 19 3.85 6.45 -1.68
CA PHE A 19 3.86 7.07 -0.37
C PHE A 19 4.76 6.32 0.61
N GLY A 20 4.67 4.99 0.65
CA GLY A 20 5.56 4.16 1.49
C GLY A 20 7.03 4.35 1.14
N ILE A 21 7.38 4.34 -0.16
CA ILE A 21 8.74 4.59 -0.63
C ILE A 21 9.22 6.01 -0.26
N ALA A 22 8.37 7.01 -0.44
CA ALA A 22 8.68 8.39 -0.09
C ALA A 22 8.94 8.54 1.42
N LEU A 23 8.15 7.90 2.27
CA LEU A 23 8.37 7.89 3.72
C LEU A 23 9.68 7.20 4.10
N VAL A 24 9.97 6.04 3.52
CA VAL A 24 11.25 5.36 3.73
C VAL A 24 12.41 6.26 3.30
N ALA A 25 12.35 6.85 2.10
CA ALA A 25 13.37 7.78 1.64
C ALA A 25 13.52 8.99 2.57
N SER A 26 12.40 9.54 3.06
CA SER A 26 12.41 10.68 3.98
C SER A 26 13.08 10.36 5.32
N SER A 27 12.92 9.13 5.82
CA SER A 27 13.57 8.70 7.07
C SER A 27 15.11 8.66 7.00
N PHE A 28 15.68 8.54 5.80
CA PHE A 28 17.13 8.59 5.58
C PHE A 28 17.62 9.99 5.18
N ALA A 29 16.80 10.74 4.44
CA ALA A 29 17.18 12.04 3.90
C ALA A 29 17.04 13.19 4.91
N PHE A 30 16.08 13.10 5.84
CA PHE A 30 15.79 14.16 6.80
C PHE A 30 16.06 13.70 8.22
N ASN A 31 16.93 14.44 8.91
CA ASN A 31 17.13 14.28 10.34
C ASN A 31 16.17 15.20 11.10
N ILE A 32 14.92 14.75 11.25
CA ILE A 32 13.86 15.52 11.92
C ILE A 32 14.08 15.43 13.43
N THR A 33 14.43 16.55 14.08
CA THR A 33 14.70 16.59 15.53
C THR A 33 13.47 16.30 16.40
N PHE A 34 12.26 16.41 15.85
CA PHE A 34 11.00 16.23 16.56
C PHE A 34 10.36 14.84 16.38
N VAL A 35 10.86 14.00 15.47
CA VAL A 35 10.26 12.68 15.17
C VAL A 35 11.38 11.66 14.98
N ASP A 36 11.31 10.54 15.71
CA ASP A 36 12.29 9.46 15.52
C ASP A 36 12.18 8.89 14.07
N PRO A 37 13.25 8.96 13.28
CA PRO A 37 13.28 8.45 11.90
C PRO A 37 12.87 6.98 11.80
N ARG A 38 13.08 6.19 12.86
CA ARG A 38 12.69 4.77 12.92
C ARG A 38 11.18 4.59 12.81
N HIS A 39 10.39 5.52 13.36
CA HIS A 39 8.93 5.45 13.27
C HIS A 39 8.44 5.75 11.85
N ILE A 40 9.02 6.76 11.21
CA ILE A 40 8.72 7.11 9.80
C ILE A 40 9.12 5.95 8.87
N PHE A 41 10.28 5.33 9.13
CA PHE A 41 10.74 4.16 8.39
C PHE A 41 9.76 2.98 8.51
N GLY A 42 9.33 2.65 9.73
CA GLY A 42 8.36 1.57 9.98
C GLY A 42 7.00 1.84 9.32
N LEU A 43 6.53 3.08 9.35
CA LEU A 43 5.28 3.50 8.70
C LEU A 43 5.38 3.38 7.17
N GLY A 44 6.51 3.81 6.60
CA GLY A 44 6.82 3.65 5.19
C GLY A 44 6.91 2.18 4.75
N LEU A 45 7.53 1.32 5.56
CA LEU A 45 7.59 -0.12 5.34
C LEU A 45 6.21 -0.78 5.32
N GLY A 46 5.34 -0.44 6.26
CA GLY A 46 3.96 -0.93 6.29
C GLY A 46 3.19 -0.54 5.02
N ALA A 47 3.25 0.74 4.64
CA ALA A 47 2.57 1.26 3.45
C ALA A 47 3.11 0.66 2.14
N ALA A 48 4.44 0.52 2.02
CA ALA A 48 5.08 -0.10 0.86
C ALA A 48 4.73 -1.59 0.74
N THR A 49 4.68 -2.33 1.86
CA THR A 49 4.31 -3.75 1.89
C THR A 49 2.87 -3.96 1.41
N ILE A 50 1.94 -3.11 1.86
CA ILE A 50 0.55 -3.13 1.39
C ILE A 50 0.50 -2.88 -0.12
N GLY A 51 1.14 -1.82 -0.60
CA GLY A 51 1.17 -1.47 -2.02
C GLY A 51 1.78 -2.56 -2.91
N LEU A 52 2.92 -3.12 -2.51
CA LEU A 52 3.58 -4.23 -3.21
C LEU A 52 2.71 -5.48 -3.28
N THR A 53 2.01 -5.81 -2.20
CA THR A 53 1.15 -7.00 -2.15
C THR A 53 0.00 -6.90 -3.16
N TYR A 54 -0.61 -5.72 -3.32
CA TYR A 54 -1.64 -5.50 -4.33
C TYR A 54 -1.09 -5.50 -5.76
N ILE A 55 0.15 -5.04 -5.97
CA ILE A 55 0.81 -5.11 -7.28
C ILE A 55 1.15 -6.56 -7.63
N ALA A 56 1.71 -7.31 -6.68
CA ALA A 56 2.03 -8.73 -6.84
C ALA A 56 0.77 -9.58 -7.08
N ALA A 57 -0.36 -9.20 -6.47
CA ALA A 57 -1.64 -9.85 -6.69
C ALA A 57 -2.26 -9.52 -8.07
N ARG A 58 -1.77 -8.51 -8.82
CA ARG A 58 -2.30 -8.20 -10.16
C ARG A 58 -2.02 -9.37 -11.10
N LYS A 59 -3.07 -10.08 -11.48
CA LYS A 59 -3.02 -11.08 -12.55
C LYS A 59 -3.70 -10.54 -13.80
N ASN A 60 -3.19 -10.91 -14.97
CA ASN A 60 -3.89 -10.68 -16.23
C ASN A 60 -5.05 -11.68 -16.28
N VAL A 61 -6.28 -11.17 -16.26
CA VAL A 61 -7.49 -11.97 -16.43
C VAL A 61 -7.97 -11.75 -17.85
N ARG A 62 -8.14 -12.84 -18.60
CA ARG A 62 -8.78 -12.83 -19.90
C ARG A 62 -10.23 -13.26 -19.67
N ILE A 63 -11.15 -12.33 -19.84
CA ILE A 63 -12.58 -12.62 -19.73
C ILE A 63 -13.09 -12.85 -21.16
N GLU A 64 -13.58 -14.06 -21.45
CA GLU A 64 -14.33 -14.35 -22.68
C GLU A 64 -15.79 -13.97 -22.45
N GLU A 65 -16.22 -12.86 -23.04
CA GLU A 65 -17.64 -12.55 -23.25
C GLU A 65 -17.93 -12.64 -24.75
N GLY A 66 -19.10 -13.16 -25.12
CA GLY A 66 -19.45 -13.71 -26.44
C GLY A 66 -19.22 -12.87 -27.72
N HIS A 67 -18.63 -11.67 -27.62
CA HIS A 67 -18.23 -10.82 -28.74
C HIS A 67 -16.75 -10.39 -28.73
N GLY A 68 -15.90 -10.88 -27.83
CA GLY A 68 -14.46 -10.60 -27.88
C GLY A 68 -13.67 -10.96 -26.61
N TYR A 69 -12.34 -10.86 -26.73
CA TYR A 69 -11.43 -11.05 -25.60
C TYR A 69 -11.16 -9.72 -24.90
N TYR A 70 -11.67 -9.54 -23.68
CA TYR A 70 -11.24 -8.43 -22.84
C TYR A 70 -10.05 -8.86 -21.98
N GLN A 71 -8.92 -8.17 -22.14
CA GLN A 71 -7.75 -8.31 -21.27
C GLN A 71 -7.79 -7.21 -20.21
N GLY A 72 -8.00 -7.61 -18.96
CA GLY A 72 -7.95 -6.72 -17.81
C GLY A 72 -6.93 -7.21 -16.78
N LYS A 73 -6.29 -6.30 -16.05
CA LYS A 73 -5.54 -6.67 -14.85
C LYS A 73 -6.51 -6.63 -13.68
N VAL A 74 -6.66 -7.72 -12.94
CA VAL A 74 -7.48 -7.72 -11.72
C VAL A 74 -6.63 -8.29 -10.59
N PRO A 75 -6.58 -7.64 -9.42
CA PRO A 75 -5.89 -8.22 -8.28
C PRO A 75 -6.65 -9.46 -7.81
N ILE A 76 -6.01 -10.63 -7.93
CA ILE A 76 -6.52 -11.90 -7.39
C ILE A 76 -5.74 -12.19 -6.11
N LEU A 77 -6.33 -11.82 -4.98
CA LEU A 77 -5.73 -12.04 -3.68
C LEU A 77 -5.88 -13.51 -3.28
N THR A 78 -4.74 -14.18 -3.07
CA THR A 78 -4.70 -15.51 -2.44
C THR A 78 -4.52 -15.39 -0.92
N ALA A 79 -4.67 -16.48 -0.18
CA ALA A 79 -4.48 -16.51 1.27
C ALA A 79 -3.13 -15.92 1.74
N ILE A 80 -2.06 -16.14 0.97
CA ILE A 80 -0.73 -15.57 1.24
C ILE A 80 -0.75 -14.05 1.15
N HIS A 81 -1.40 -13.48 0.12
CA HIS A 81 -1.52 -12.03 -0.04
C HIS A 81 -2.31 -11.41 1.12
N ILE A 82 -3.39 -12.08 1.55
CA ILE A 82 -4.18 -11.62 2.71
C ILE A 82 -3.34 -11.63 3.98
N PHE A 83 -2.56 -12.69 4.22
CA PHE A 83 -1.68 -12.79 5.38
C PHE A 83 -0.64 -11.65 5.40
N ILE A 84 0.01 -11.38 4.26
CA ILE A 84 0.97 -10.28 4.13
C ILE A 84 0.29 -8.92 4.34
N LEU A 85 -0.94 -8.73 3.85
CA LEU A 85 -1.70 -7.49 4.09
C LEU A 85 -2.00 -7.28 5.56
N ILE A 86 -2.37 -8.34 6.31
CA ILE A 86 -2.60 -8.25 7.76
C ILE A 86 -1.32 -7.79 8.46
N ILE A 87 -0.16 -8.36 8.10
CA ILE A 87 1.13 -7.94 8.65
C ILE A 87 1.42 -6.47 8.29
N GLY A 88 1.24 -6.09 7.01
CA GLY A 88 1.48 -4.72 6.55
C GLY A 88 0.62 -3.69 7.28
N TRP A 89 -0.66 -3.97 7.48
CA TRP A 89 -1.56 -3.14 8.26
C TRP A 89 -1.18 -3.08 9.75
N GLY A 90 -0.79 -4.21 10.34
CA GLY A 90 -0.31 -4.26 11.72
C GLY A 90 0.91 -3.37 11.93
N VAL A 91 1.91 -3.47 11.05
CA VAL A 91 3.11 -2.61 11.07
C VAL A 91 2.72 -1.14 10.91
N LEU A 92 1.86 -0.81 9.94
CA LEU A 92 1.44 0.55 9.68
C LEU A 92 0.74 1.18 10.91
N ILE A 93 -0.18 0.45 11.55
CA ILE A 93 -0.93 0.93 12.72
C ILE A 93 -0.02 1.13 13.92
N VAL A 94 0.88 0.16 14.21
CA VAL A 94 1.80 0.25 15.34
C VAL A 94 2.71 1.46 15.20
N PHE A 95 3.33 1.65 14.02
CA PHE A 95 4.24 2.77 13.81
C PHE A 95 3.53 4.11 13.69
N ALA A 96 2.29 4.15 13.16
CA ALA A 96 1.46 5.36 13.21
C ALA A 96 1.13 5.75 14.64
N GLY A 97 0.79 4.78 15.50
CA GLY A 97 0.55 5.02 16.93
C GLY A 97 1.78 5.54 17.66
N LEU A 98 2.96 4.94 17.41
CA LEU A 98 4.23 5.40 17.98
C LEU A 98 4.60 6.80 17.52
N LEU A 99 4.33 7.14 16.26
CA LEU A 99 4.58 8.48 15.73
C LEU A 99 3.68 9.52 16.39
N LEU A 100 2.40 9.22 16.58
CA LEU A 100 1.47 10.11 17.29
C LEU A 100 1.86 10.27 18.77
N TRP A 101 2.26 9.19 19.43
CA TRP A 101 2.74 9.24 20.81
C TRP A 101 4.02 10.07 20.95
N SER A 102 4.94 9.96 19.98
CA SER A 102 6.18 10.75 19.96
C SER A 102 5.93 12.25 19.74
N LEU A 103 4.76 12.63 19.23
CA LEU A 103 4.41 14.01 18.89
C LEU A 103 3.53 14.69 19.97
N ALA A 104 2.91 13.90 20.84
CA ALA A 104 2.06 14.35 21.95
C ALA A 104 2.89 14.65 23.21
#